data_AF-A0A7J4IEA5-F1
#
_entry.id   AF-A0A7J4IEA5-F1
#
_cell.length_a   1.000
_cell.length_b   1.000
_cell.length_c   1.000
_cell.angle_alpha   90.00
_cell.angle_beta   90.00
_cell.angle_gamma   90.00
#
_symmetry.space_group_name_H-M   'P 1'
#
loop_
_entity.id
_entity.type
_entity.pdbx_description
1 polymer ?
#
loop_
_entity_poly.entity_id
_entity_poly.type
_entity_poly.pdbx_seq_one_letter_code
_entity_poly.pdbx_strand_id
1 'polypeptide(L)'
;MLRCSNDTHSMMDLSLTHIGLLIATAILLSVVFLFVFSNDWQRNAELQAQASSFSNLLIDIDNSFFEQTSIFRFSHEDFPYSVRISTEYIVLSAKGSWQNTQSVAHRFLIRPWLRSTQLNWTTGGDLHTYLNETYGHMGTQEDPITKQNFSFFFQQLNNTTAFFASQPLELLINEPVYIEKTIVFYDENKRYDILLLYQLMEEVPN
;
A
#
# COMPACT_ATOMS: atom_id res chain seq x y z
N MET A 1 -16.14 45.61 64.76
CA MET A 1 -17.20 45.16 63.83
C MET A 1 -16.75 45.51 62.41
N LEU A 2 -16.15 44.55 61.70
CA LEU A 2 -15.80 44.71 60.29
C LEU A 2 -17.08 44.53 59.47
N ARG A 3 -17.52 45.61 58.83
CA ARG A 3 -18.70 45.64 57.98
C ARG A 3 -18.25 45.11 56.61
N CYS A 4 -18.49 43.84 56.33
CA CYS A 4 -18.37 43.30 54.98
C CYS A 4 -19.43 43.98 54.11
N SER A 5 -19.01 45.01 53.37
CA SER A 5 -19.74 45.53 52.24
C SER A 5 -19.86 44.41 51.21
N ASN A 6 -21.08 44.02 50.86
CA ASN A 6 -21.36 43.10 49.76
C ASN A 6 -20.93 43.76 48.44
N ASP A 7 -19.66 43.64 48.10
CA ASP A 7 -19.08 44.19 46.88
C ASP A 7 -19.21 43.15 45.76
N THR A 8 -20.43 43.00 45.26
CA THR A 8 -20.78 42.05 44.19
C THR A 8 -20.13 42.44 42.85
N HIS A 9 -19.80 43.72 42.65
CA HIS A 9 -19.10 44.21 41.46
C HIS A 9 -17.67 43.67 41.40
N SER A 10 -16.94 43.73 42.50
CA SER A 10 -15.57 43.21 42.56
C SER A 10 -15.49 41.68 42.33
N MET A 11 -16.50 40.91 42.75
CA MET A 11 -16.58 39.46 42.47
C MET A 11 -17.02 39.16 41.02
N MET A 12 -17.80 40.06 40.40
CA MET A 12 -18.26 39.93 39.03
C MET A 12 -17.14 40.19 38.02
N ASP A 13 -16.27 41.16 38.28
CA ASP A 13 -15.09 41.43 37.45
C ASP A 13 -14.05 40.30 37.54
N LEU A 14 -13.88 39.72 38.74
CA LEU A 14 -13.03 38.55 38.97
C LEU A 14 -13.56 37.32 38.23
N SER A 15 -14.87 37.09 38.23
CA SER A 15 -15.47 35.95 37.51
C SER A 15 -15.43 36.14 35.99
N LEU A 16 -15.62 37.36 35.48
CA LEU A 16 -15.51 37.68 34.05
C LEU A 16 -14.08 37.45 33.53
N THR A 17 -13.07 37.84 34.31
CA THR A 17 -11.65 37.63 33.95
C THR A 17 -11.31 36.14 33.90
N HIS A 18 -11.82 35.33 34.83
CA HIS A 18 -11.62 33.87 34.81
C HIS A 18 -12.32 33.21 33.62
N ILE A 19 -13.53 33.64 33.26
CA ILE A 19 -14.23 33.15 32.06
C ILE A 19 -13.44 33.53 30.80
N GLY A 20 -12.94 34.77 30.72
CA GLY A 20 -12.09 35.22 29.62
C GLY A 20 -10.80 34.39 29.50
N LEU A 21 -10.15 34.08 30.62
CA LEU A 21 -8.96 33.24 30.65
C LEU A 21 -9.25 31.80 30.20
N LEU A 22 -10.40 31.23 30.61
CA LEU A 22 -10.85 29.91 30.18
C LEU A 22 -11.11 29.86 28.66
N ILE A 23 -11.73 30.89 28.10
CA ILE A 23 -11.95 30.99 26.65
C ILE A 23 -10.62 31.12 25.91
N ALA A 24 -9.72 31.99 26.38
CA ALA A 24 -8.41 32.19 25.75
C ALA A 24 -7.56 30.90 25.78
N THR A 25 -7.56 30.17 26.90
CA THR A 25 -6.85 28.90 27.03
C THR A 25 -7.47 27.80 26.16
N ALA A 26 -8.81 27.74 26.05
CA ALA A 26 -9.49 26.79 25.16
C ALA A 26 -9.15 27.04 23.69
N ILE A 27 -9.11 28.31 23.25
CA ILE A 27 -8.71 28.68 21.88
C ILE A 27 -7.25 28.28 21.64
N LEU A 28 -6.35 28.62 22.56
CA LEU A 28 -4.93 28.32 22.42
C LEU A 28 -4.68 26.81 22.36
N LEU A 29 -5.32 26.03 23.23
CA LEU A 29 -5.26 24.57 23.19
C LEU A 29 -5.80 24.00 21.88
N SER A 30 -6.90 24.55 21.37
CA SER A 30 -7.49 24.12 20.09
C SER A 30 -6.55 24.38 18.91
N VAL A 31 -5.89 25.54 18.88
CA VAL A 31 -4.92 25.89 17.83
C VAL A 31 -3.69 24.98 17.89
N VAL A 32 -3.14 24.75 19.09
CA VAL A 32 -2.01 23.84 19.27
C VAL A 32 -2.40 22.41 18.86
N PHE A 33 -3.59 21.95 19.24
CA PHE A 33 -4.08 20.63 18.85
C PHE A 33 -4.22 20.49 17.33
N LEU A 34 -4.84 21.47 16.67
CA LEU A 34 -4.99 21.48 15.21
C LEU A 34 -3.63 21.45 14.50
N PHE A 35 -2.68 22.26 14.97
CA PHE A 35 -1.37 22.33 14.32
C PHE A 35 -0.55 21.04 14.50
N VAL A 36 -0.62 20.41 15.67
CA VAL A 36 0.20 19.23 15.99
C VAL A 36 -0.45 17.94 15.48
N PHE A 37 -1.76 17.76 15.63
CA PHE A 37 -2.41 16.47 15.41
C PHE A 37 -3.23 16.39 14.12
N SER A 38 -3.79 17.50 13.63
CA SER A 38 -4.67 17.44 12.44
C SER A 38 -3.91 17.01 11.19
N ASN A 39 -2.68 17.49 11.03
CA ASN A 39 -1.85 17.21 9.87
C ASN A 39 -1.37 15.75 9.86
N ASP A 40 -0.98 15.26 11.03
CA ASP A 40 -0.57 13.89 11.27
C ASP A 40 -1.73 12.90 11.12
N TRP A 41 -2.95 13.28 11.53
CA TRP A 41 -4.15 12.47 11.34
C TRP A 41 -4.57 12.39 9.88
N GLN A 42 -4.58 13.53 9.17
CA GLN A 42 -4.89 13.59 7.75
C GLN A 42 -3.92 12.73 6.92
N ARG A 43 -2.61 12.88 7.17
CA ARG A 43 -1.56 12.08 6.51
C ARG A 43 -1.77 10.59 6.69
N ASN A 44 -2.07 10.16 7.92
CA ASN A 44 -2.33 8.74 8.21
C ASN A 44 -3.59 8.23 7.49
N ALA A 45 -4.64 9.06 7.41
CA ALA A 45 -5.86 8.73 6.67
C ALA A 45 -5.60 8.59 5.16
N GLU A 46 -4.78 9.48 4.58
CA GLU A 46 -4.37 9.42 3.17
C GLU A 46 -3.54 8.17 2.88
N LEU A 47 -2.55 7.84 3.73
CA LEU A 47 -1.78 6.60 3.63
C LEU A 47 -2.67 5.36 3.69
N GLN A 48 -3.64 5.33 4.61
CA GLN A 48 -4.60 4.23 4.72
C GLN A 48 -5.49 4.13 3.49
N ALA A 49 -5.96 5.25 2.95
CA ALA A 49 -6.79 5.28 1.74
C ALA A 49 -6.02 4.74 0.53
N GLN A 50 -4.76 5.14 0.36
CA GLN A 50 -3.89 4.65 -0.70
C GLN A 50 -3.64 3.13 -0.57
N ALA A 51 -3.29 2.66 0.64
CA ALA A 51 -3.08 1.24 0.91
C ALA A 51 -4.33 0.40 0.61
N SER A 52 -5.49 0.90 1.02
CA SER A 52 -6.78 0.21 0.84
C SER A 52 -7.21 0.23 -0.63
N SER A 53 -7.04 1.36 -1.32
CA SER A 53 -7.32 1.46 -2.76
C SER A 53 -6.44 0.49 -3.56
N PHE A 54 -5.16 0.40 -3.22
CA PHE A 54 -4.25 -0.56 -3.83
C PHE A 54 -4.70 -2.01 -3.59
N SER A 55 -5.01 -2.37 -2.33
CA SER A 55 -5.49 -3.71 -1.99
C SER A 55 -6.83 -4.05 -2.67
N ASN A 56 -7.75 -3.10 -2.79
CA ASN A 56 -9.01 -3.30 -3.49
C ASN A 56 -8.79 -3.56 -4.97
N LEU A 57 -7.88 -2.83 -5.62
CA LEU A 57 -7.53 -3.08 -7.01
C LEU A 57 -6.97 -4.50 -7.22
N LEU A 58 -6.12 -5.01 -6.31
CA LEU A 58 -5.65 -6.40 -6.37
C LEU A 58 -6.83 -7.39 -6.31
N ILE A 59 -7.81 -7.13 -5.44
CA ILE A 59 -9.02 -7.96 -5.30
C ILE A 59 -9.87 -7.92 -6.58
N ASP A 60 -10.04 -6.73 -7.16
CA ASP A 60 -10.84 -6.57 -8.37
C ASP A 60 -10.23 -7.33 -9.55
N ILE A 61 -8.90 -7.28 -9.70
CA ILE A 61 -8.17 -7.98 -10.75
C ILE A 61 -8.19 -9.50 -10.52
N ASP A 62 -7.98 -9.96 -9.29
CA ASP A 62 -8.06 -11.40 -8.98
C ASP A 62 -9.44 -11.99 -9.27
N ASN A 63 -10.50 -11.23 -8.96
CA ASN A 63 -11.88 -11.64 -9.25
C ASN A 63 -12.24 -11.60 -10.75
N SER A 64 -11.41 -10.99 -11.60
CA SER A 64 -11.66 -10.99 -13.05
C SER A 64 -11.55 -12.40 -13.62
N PHE A 65 -12.40 -12.74 -14.60
CA PHE A 65 -12.43 -14.09 -15.17
C PHE A 65 -11.33 -14.35 -16.21
N PHE A 66 -10.76 -13.28 -16.76
CA PHE A 66 -9.82 -13.30 -17.87
C PHE A 66 -8.50 -12.65 -17.45
N GLU A 67 -7.48 -12.84 -18.27
CA GLU A 67 -6.24 -12.09 -18.12
C GLU A 67 -6.49 -10.60 -18.27
N GLN A 68 -5.96 -9.82 -17.34
CA GLN A 68 -6.15 -8.38 -17.29
C GLN A 68 -4.90 -7.73 -16.71
N THR A 69 -4.47 -6.66 -17.36
CA THR A 69 -3.44 -5.77 -16.85
C THR A 69 -4.08 -4.47 -16.39
N SER A 70 -3.66 -3.97 -15.24
CA SER A 70 -4.09 -2.69 -14.70
C SER A 70 -2.89 -1.95 -14.14
N ILE A 71 -2.98 -0.63 -14.19
CA ILE A 71 -1.89 0.25 -13.79
C ILE A 71 -2.35 1.04 -12.58
N PHE A 72 -1.56 0.99 -11.51
CA PHE A 72 -1.77 1.79 -10.32
C PHE A 72 -0.68 2.86 -10.20
N ARG A 73 -1.06 4.08 -9.86
CA ARG A 73 -0.14 5.18 -9.59
C ARG A 73 -0.40 5.70 -8.18
N PHE A 74 0.65 5.68 -7.38
CA PHE A 74 0.65 6.29 -6.05
C PHE A 74 0.59 7.82 -6.19
N SER A 75 -0.29 8.48 -5.44
CA SER A 75 -0.39 9.95 -5.47
C SER A 75 0.89 10.58 -4.90
N HIS A 76 1.42 11.63 -5.52
CA HIS A 76 2.61 12.34 -5.05
C HIS A 76 2.31 13.73 -4.48
N GLU A 77 1.05 14.16 -4.48
CA GLU A 77 0.72 15.59 -4.36
C GLU A 77 0.79 16.13 -2.93
N ASP A 78 0.60 15.31 -1.89
CA ASP A 78 0.36 15.80 -0.53
C ASP A 78 1.62 15.80 0.36
N PHE A 79 2.49 14.79 0.25
CA PHE A 79 3.72 14.65 1.04
C PHE A 79 4.62 13.51 0.51
N PRO A 80 5.94 13.54 0.75
CA PRO A 80 6.81 12.41 0.42
C PRO A 80 6.57 11.24 1.39
N TYR A 81 6.33 10.07 0.82
CA TYR A 81 6.29 8.79 1.54
C TYR A 81 7.17 7.76 0.85
N SER A 82 7.23 6.56 1.41
CA SER A 82 7.87 5.39 0.82
C SER A 82 6.89 4.24 0.86
N VAL A 83 6.94 3.39 -0.17
CA VAL A 83 6.06 2.23 -0.30
C VAL A 83 6.92 0.99 -0.30
N ARG A 84 6.61 0.07 0.60
CA ARG A 84 7.19 -1.26 0.69
C ARG A 84 6.08 -2.27 0.51
N ILE A 85 6.25 -3.17 -0.45
CA ILE A 85 5.26 -4.18 -0.75
C ILE A 85 5.82 -5.58 -0.51
N SER A 86 5.00 -6.40 0.10
CA SER A 86 5.26 -7.80 0.37
C SER A 86 4.18 -8.64 -0.31
N THR A 87 4.34 -9.96 -0.30
CA THR A 87 3.31 -10.89 -0.78
C THR A 87 2.10 -10.95 0.15
N GLU A 88 2.23 -10.48 1.40
CA GLU A 88 1.14 -10.53 2.39
C GLU A 88 0.63 -9.15 2.82
N TYR A 89 1.39 -8.09 2.59
CA TYR A 89 1.04 -6.75 3.08
C TYR A 89 1.72 -5.65 2.26
N ILE A 90 1.20 -4.44 2.39
CA ILE A 90 1.84 -3.21 1.95
C ILE A 90 2.07 -2.31 3.16
N VAL A 91 3.23 -1.68 3.22
CA VAL A 91 3.58 -0.67 4.22
C VAL A 91 3.84 0.63 3.49
N LEU A 92 3.11 1.67 3.86
CA LEU A 92 3.39 3.03 3.43
C LEU A 92 3.91 3.79 4.63
N SER A 93 5.03 4.49 4.47
CA SER A 93 5.62 5.26 5.57
C SER A 93 6.02 6.67 5.14
N ALA A 94 5.70 7.64 5.99
CA ALA A 94 5.96 9.05 5.77
C ALA A 94 6.62 9.68 6.99
N LYS A 95 7.41 10.73 6.78
CA LYS A 95 7.95 11.53 7.89
C LYS A 95 6.81 12.32 8.52
N GLY A 96 6.61 12.22 9.83
CA GLY A 96 5.64 13.02 10.60
C GLY A 96 6.22 14.35 11.07
N SER A 97 5.40 15.14 11.76
CA SER A 97 5.70 16.52 12.15
C SER A 97 6.83 16.66 13.20
N TRP A 98 7.10 15.62 13.98
CA TRP A 98 8.05 15.65 15.12
C TRP A 98 9.12 14.54 15.03
N GLN A 99 9.72 14.38 13.84
CA GLN A 99 10.71 13.33 13.52
C GLN A 99 10.20 11.88 13.65
N ASN A 100 8.94 11.68 14.06
CA ASN A 100 8.34 10.37 14.16
C ASN A 100 7.94 9.88 12.77
N THR A 101 8.22 8.63 12.45
CA THR A 101 7.78 8.02 11.18
C THR A 101 6.37 7.50 11.36
N GLN A 102 5.43 7.99 10.55
CA GLN A 102 4.10 7.42 10.48
C GLN A 102 4.13 6.28 9.47
N SER A 103 3.66 5.11 9.88
CA SER A 103 3.59 3.93 9.01
C SER A 103 2.22 3.29 9.09
N VAL A 104 1.62 3.08 7.93
CA VAL A 104 0.40 2.29 7.79
C VAL A 104 0.78 0.95 7.17
N ALA A 105 0.41 -0.13 7.82
CA ALA A 105 0.52 -1.48 7.28
C ALA A 105 -0.88 -2.01 6.95
N HIS A 106 -1.09 -2.42 5.71
CA HIS A 106 -2.33 -3.02 5.25
C HIS A 106 -2.07 -4.43 4.75
N ARG A 107 -2.81 -5.40 5.26
CA ARG A 107 -2.66 -6.81 4.90
C ARG A 107 -3.47 -7.10 3.63
N PHE A 108 -2.87 -7.81 2.69
CA PHE A 108 -3.57 -8.28 1.50
C PHE A 108 -4.41 -9.53 1.78
N LEU A 109 -5.56 -9.62 1.12
CA LEU A 109 -6.39 -10.83 1.11
C LEU A 109 -5.90 -11.84 0.08
N ILE A 110 -5.38 -11.36 -1.05
CA ILE A 110 -4.77 -12.15 -2.12
C ILE A 110 -3.27 -11.93 -2.08
N ARG A 111 -2.50 -12.97 -2.42
CA ARG A 111 -1.04 -12.92 -2.40
C ARG A 111 -0.51 -12.59 -3.78
N PRO A 112 -0.20 -11.32 -4.10
CA PRO A 112 0.42 -10.99 -5.37
C PRO A 112 1.82 -11.58 -5.41
N TRP A 113 2.25 -11.95 -6.61
CA TRP A 113 3.59 -12.36 -6.87
C TRP A 113 4.42 -11.17 -7.36
N LEU A 114 5.32 -10.71 -6.50
CA LEU A 114 6.20 -9.59 -6.77
C LEU A 114 7.32 -10.00 -7.74
N ARG A 115 7.52 -9.20 -8.77
CA ARG A 115 8.63 -9.35 -9.72
C ARG A 115 9.52 -8.12 -9.68
N SER A 116 10.83 -8.38 -9.68
CA SER A 116 11.87 -7.38 -9.89
C SER A 116 12.43 -7.58 -11.30
N THR A 117 12.88 -6.49 -11.94
CA THR A 117 13.50 -6.48 -13.27
C THR A 117 14.77 -7.34 -13.38
N GLN A 118 15.34 -7.79 -12.25
CA GLN A 118 16.51 -8.67 -12.21
C GLN A 118 16.19 -10.16 -12.44
N LEU A 119 14.92 -10.52 -12.60
CA LEU A 119 14.49 -11.92 -12.77
C LEU A 119 14.35 -12.28 -14.25
N ASN A 120 14.39 -13.59 -14.56
CA ASN A 120 14.37 -14.13 -15.93
C ASN A 120 13.15 -13.72 -16.78
N TRP A 121 12.09 -13.21 -16.15
CA TRP A 121 10.87 -12.76 -16.82
C TRP A 121 10.15 -11.76 -15.91
N THR A 122 9.41 -10.81 -16.48
CA THR A 122 8.75 -9.75 -15.67
C THR A 122 7.26 -9.75 -15.88
N THR A 123 6.81 -9.87 -17.13
CA THR A 123 5.40 -9.83 -17.52
C THR A 123 4.79 -11.22 -17.63
N GLY A 124 3.47 -11.31 -17.76
CA GLY A 124 2.77 -12.58 -18.03
C GLY A 124 3.15 -13.18 -19.39
N GLY A 125 3.36 -12.35 -20.41
CA GLY A 125 3.87 -12.79 -21.71
C GLY A 125 5.27 -13.41 -21.60
N ASP A 126 6.17 -12.79 -20.83
CA ASP A 126 7.51 -13.32 -20.59
C ASP A 126 7.44 -14.64 -19.79
N LEU A 127 6.47 -14.78 -18.89
CA LEU A 127 6.24 -16.03 -18.15
C LEU A 127 5.94 -17.19 -19.11
N HIS A 128 5.04 -17.01 -20.08
CA HIS A 128 4.75 -18.07 -21.05
C HIS A 128 5.96 -18.42 -21.92
N THR A 129 6.77 -17.42 -22.27
CA THR A 129 8.03 -17.63 -22.99
C THR A 129 9.02 -18.43 -22.14
N TYR A 130 9.18 -18.07 -20.87
CA TYR A 130 10.03 -18.79 -19.91
C TYR A 130 9.57 -20.24 -19.70
N LEU A 131 8.26 -20.49 -19.61
CA LEU A 131 7.72 -21.84 -19.50
C LEU A 131 8.05 -22.67 -20.74
N ASN A 132 7.96 -22.08 -21.93
CA ASN A 132 8.31 -22.75 -23.18
C ASN A 132 9.79 -23.11 -23.23
N GLU A 133 10.68 -22.17 -22.88
CA GLU A 133 12.13 -22.40 -22.88
C GLU A 133 12.56 -23.43 -21.84
N THR A 134 11.91 -23.44 -20.67
CA THR A 134 12.31 -24.31 -19.54
C THR A 134 11.69 -25.70 -19.62
N TYR A 135 10.43 -25.79 -20.06
CA TYR A 135 9.63 -27.01 -19.98
C TYR A 135 9.12 -27.50 -21.35
N GLY A 136 9.36 -26.75 -22.43
CA GLY A 136 8.91 -27.08 -23.78
C GLY A 136 7.43 -26.81 -24.05
N HIS A 137 6.74 -26.11 -23.13
CA HIS A 137 5.32 -25.81 -23.21
C HIS A 137 5.03 -24.37 -22.78
N MET A 138 4.16 -23.65 -23.50
CA MET A 138 3.82 -22.27 -23.16
C MET A 138 2.90 -22.15 -21.92
N GLY A 139 2.18 -23.22 -21.55
CA GLY A 139 1.22 -23.18 -20.44
C GLY A 139 -0.07 -22.43 -20.78
N THR A 140 -0.40 -22.35 -22.07
CA THR A 140 -1.67 -21.81 -22.56
C THR A 140 -2.73 -22.91 -22.59
N GLN A 141 -3.99 -22.55 -22.88
CA GLN A 141 -5.06 -23.55 -22.99
C GLN A 141 -4.80 -24.57 -24.12
N GLU A 142 -4.14 -24.15 -25.20
CA GLU A 142 -3.81 -25.00 -26.34
C GLU A 142 -2.57 -25.87 -26.10
N ASP A 143 -1.65 -25.41 -25.23
CA ASP A 143 -0.40 -26.07 -24.90
C ASP A 143 -0.14 -26.07 -23.39
N PRO A 144 -0.89 -26.89 -22.62
CA PRO A 144 -0.81 -26.93 -21.17
C PRO A 144 0.48 -27.61 -20.70
N ILE A 145 1.02 -27.12 -19.58
CA ILE A 145 2.22 -27.74 -18.99
C ILE A 145 1.86 -29.02 -18.22
N THR A 146 2.79 -29.98 -18.16
CA THR A 146 2.58 -31.20 -17.40
C THR A 146 2.47 -30.93 -15.90
N LYS A 147 1.68 -31.74 -15.18
CA LYS A 147 1.49 -31.59 -13.72
C LYS A 147 2.81 -31.62 -12.94
N GLN A 148 3.78 -32.42 -13.39
CA GLN A 148 5.09 -32.52 -12.77
C GLN A 148 5.86 -31.20 -12.90
N ASN A 149 5.92 -30.64 -14.11
CA ASN A 149 6.59 -29.36 -14.36
C ASN A 149 5.88 -28.20 -13.62
N PHE A 150 4.54 -28.21 -13.61
CA PHE A 150 3.78 -27.25 -12.82
C PHE A 150 4.10 -27.32 -11.32
N SER A 151 4.26 -28.52 -10.75
CA SER A 151 4.61 -28.63 -9.33
C SER A 151 5.99 -28.06 -9.00
N PHE A 152 6.97 -28.23 -9.89
CA PHE A 152 8.30 -27.62 -9.73
C PHE A 152 8.24 -26.10 -9.87
N PHE A 153 7.53 -25.60 -10.87
CA PHE A 153 7.29 -24.18 -11.04
C PHE A 153 6.59 -23.58 -9.82
N PHE A 154 5.51 -24.20 -9.33
CA PHE A 154 4.76 -23.77 -8.16
C PHE A 154 5.60 -23.76 -6.87
N GLN A 155 6.54 -24.71 -6.74
CA GLN A 155 7.49 -24.69 -5.63
C GLN A 155 8.45 -23.49 -5.72
N GLN A 156 8.94 -23.17 -6.93
CA GLN A 156 9.73 -21.96 -7.14
C GLN A 156 8.91 -20.70 -6.81
N LEU A 157 7.62 -20.66 -7.18
CA LEU A 157 6.70 -19.58 -6.80
C LEU A 157 6.69 -19.40 -5.29
N ASN A 158 6.37 -20.46 -4.56
CA ASN A 158 6.25 -20.39 -3.10
C ASN A 158 7.54 -19.96 -2.41
N ASN A 159 8.69 -20.37 -2.92
CA ASN A 159 9.98 -19.95 -2.39
C ASN A 159 10.19 -18.44 -2.57
N THR A 160 9.87 -17.90 -3.74
CA THR A 160 9.94 -16.44 -3.97
C THR A 160 8.90 -15.69 -3.14
N THR A 161 7.71 -16.24 -2.96
CA THR A 161 6.67 -15.66 -2.09
C THR A 161 7.14 -15.55 -0.65
N ALA A 162 7.81 -16.58 -0.13
CA ALA A 162 8.38 -16.58 1.22
C ALA A 162 9.55 -15.59 1.37
N PHE A 163 10.38 -15.46 0.33
CA PHE A 163 11.44 -14.45 0.30
C PHE A 163 10.87 -13.04 0.45
N PHE A 164 9.90 -12.67 -0.39
CA PHE A 164 9.27 -11.35 -0.35
C PHE A 164 8.36 -11.12 0.87
N ALA A 165 7.89 -12.17 1.53
CA ALA A 165 7.23 -12.07 2.83
C ALA A 165 8.18 -11.51 3.90
N SER A 166 9.45 -11.95 3.86
CA SER A 166 10.50 -11.53 4.81
C SER A 166 11.23 -10.25 4.40
N GLN A 167 11.34 -9.99 3.09
CA GLN A 167 12.04 -8.84 2.53
C GLN A 167 11.11 -8.13 1.53
N PRO A 168 10.30 -7.17 2.01
CA PRO A 168 9.42 -6.40 1.15
C PRO A 168 10.21 -5.64 0.07
N LEU A 169 9.67 -5.63 -1.14
CA LEU A 169 10.18 -4.85 -2.26
C LEU A 169 9.86 -3.36 -2.04
N GLU A 170 10.87 -2.50 -2.17
CA GLU A 170 10.66 -1.05 -2.20
C GLU A 170 10.18 -0.64 -3.60
N LEU A 171 9.05 0.07 -3.64
CA LEU A 171 8.48 0.60 -4.88
C LEU A 171 8.88 2.05 -5.06
N LEU A 172 9.17 2.41 -6.31
CA LEU A 172 9.39 3.78 -6.72
C LEU A 172 8.03 4.46 -6.92
N ILE A 173 7.71 5.45 -6.08
CA ILE A 173 6.40 6.14 -6.12
C ILE A 173 6.13 6.84 -7.45
N ASN A 174 7.20 7.32 -8.10
CA ASN A 174 7.10 8.05 -9.37
C ASN A 174 6.79 7.12 -10.54
N GLU A 175 6.99 5.82 -10.38
CA GLU A 175 6.80 4.83 -11.43
C GLU A 175 5.45 4.13 -11.29
N PRO A 176 4.74 3.87 -12.40
CA PRO A 176 3.53 3.08 -12.37
C PRO A 176 3.81 1.66 -11.87
N VAL A 177 2.89 1.14 -11.05
CA VAL A 177 2.87 -0.28 -10.67
C VAL A 177 1.92 -1.00 -11.60
N TYR A 178 2.43 -2.02 -12.28
CA TYR A 178 1.63 -2.90 -13.12
C TYR A 178 1.16 -4.08 -12.29
N ILE A 179 -0.13 -4.34 -12.36
CA ILE A 179 -0.78 -5.51 -11.77
C ILE A 179 -1.38 -6.29 -12.92
N GLU A 180 -0.92 -7.52 -13.10
CA GLU A 180 -1.28 -8.35 -14.24
C GLU A 180 -1.78 -9.70 -13.74
N LYS A 181 -2.97 -10.10 -14.16
CA LYS A 181 -3.47 -11.46 -13.97
C LYS A 181 -3.09 -12.30 -15.19
N THR A 182 -2.33 -13.36 -14.95
CA THR A 182 -1.89 -14.33 -15.97
C THR A 182 -2.40 -15.71 -15.59
N ILE A 183 -2.90 -16.47 -16.57
CA ILE A 183 -3.49 -17.79 -16.34
C ILE A 183 -2.55 -18.85 -16.89
N VAL A 184 -2.09 -19.75 -16.03
CA VAL A 184 -1.26 -20.89 -16.43
C VAL A 184 -2.11 -22.16 -16.44
N PHE A 185 -2.22 -22.79 -17.60
CA PHE A 185 -2.92 -24.06 -17.76
C PHE A 185 -1.95 -25.23 -17.54
N TYR A 186 -2.36 -26.18 -16.73
CA TYR A 186 -1.61 -27.39 -16.44
C TYR A 186 -2.53 -28.60 -16.48
N ASP A 187 -2.05 -29.74 -16.98
CA ASP A 187 -2.89 -30.94 -17.16
C ASP A 187 -4.09 -30.67 -18.11
N GLU A 188 -4.84 -31.71 -18.49
CA GLU A 188 -6.06 -31.51 -19.29
C GLU A 188 -7.14 -30.84 -18.41
N ASN A 189 -7.40 -29.54 -18.64
CA ASN A 189 -8.42 -28.70 -17.99
C ASN A 189 -8.17 -28.13 -16.59
N LYS A 190 -6.94 -28.07 -16.07
CA LYS A 190 -6.69 -27.28 -14.86
C LYS A 190 -6.02 -25.96 -15.19
N ARG A 191 -6.39 -24.93 -14.44
CA ARG A 191 -5.82 -23.59 -14.54
C ARG A 191 -5.37 -23.11 -13.17
N TYR A 192 -4.35 -22.28 -13.17
CA TYR A 192 -3.87 -21.57 -12.01
C TYR A 192 -3.73 -20.10 -12.35
N ASP A 193 -4.40 -19.27 -11.56
CA ASP A 193 -4.42 -17.82 -11.74
C ASP A 193 -3.26 -17.22 -10.94
N ILE A 194 -2.41 -16.46 -11.62
CA ILE A 194 -1.25 -15.79 -11.02
C ILE A 194 -1.47 -14.29 -11.12
N LEU A 195 -1.40 -13.61 -9.98
CA LEU A 195 -1.44 -12.16 -9.92
C LEU A 195 -0.01 -11.62 -9.82
N LEU A 196 0.53 -11.13 -10.94
CA LEU A 196 1.85 -10.52 -11.03
C LEU A 196 1.81 -9.06 -10.64
N LEU A 197 2.88 -8.60 -10.00
CA LEU A 197 3.05 -7.20 -9.63
C LEU A 197 4.49 -6.78 -9.87
N TYR A 198 4.66 -5.74 -10.69
CA TYR A 198 5.98 -5.26 -11.09
C TYR A 198 6.00 -3.77 -11.41
N GLN A 199 7.21 -3.20 -11.46
CA GLN A 199 7.48 -1.88 -12.01
C GLN A 199 8.44 -2.03 -13.18
N LEU A 200 8.11 -1.40 -14.31
CA LEU A 200 9.03 -1.26 -15.42
C LEU A 200 9.76 0.06 -15.21
N MET A 201 11.09 0.03 -15.09
CA MET A 201 11.86 1.27 -15.15
C MET A 201 11.80 1.77 -16.59
N GLU A 202 11.18 2.91 -16.83
CA GLU A 202 11.40 3.62 -18.09
C GLU A 202 12.88 4.02 -18.12
N GLU A 203 13.65 3.49 -19.07
CA GLU A 203 14.95 4.04 -19.39
C GLU A 203 14.72 5.49 -19.82
N VAL A 204 15.11 6.44 -18.98
CA VAL A 204 15.13 7.86 -19.34
C VAL A 204 16.02 7.97 -20.58
N PRO A 205 15.49 8.38 -21.75
CA PRO A 205 16.34 8.61 -22.91
C PRO A 205 17.28 9.76 -22.56
N ASN A 206 18.58 9.48 -22.54
CA ASN A 206 19.64 10.48 -22.41
C ASN A 206 19.63 11.46 -23.58
#